data_AF-A0NCS2-F1
#
_entry.id   AF-A0NCS2-F1
#
_cell.length_a   1.000
_cell.length_b   1.000
_cell.length_c   1.000
_cell.angle_alpha   90.00
_cell.angle_beta   90.00
_cell.angle_gamma   90.00
#
_symmetry.space_group_name_H-M   'P 1'
#
loop_
_entity.id
_entity.type
_entity.pdbx_description
1 polymer ?
#
loop_
_entity_poly.entity_id
_entity_poly.type
_entity_poly.pdbx_seq_one_letter_code
_entity_poly.pdbx_strand_id
1 'polypeptide(L)'
;MHRQFTEASSVRCCGTAGHHCKCAEIALLNSKQIQMLTKIVVDIKMQNDEIIEWLLQRDQNPVPQETPEMIQPTQENEEIITLIASKKELIDFEQNLGLEDQFEDVKRKLQAKMKATATMERLHEALYLMFNRLFLVECSWSGRGVTGPKIAFRRYVNVLRLFADVGNVDGQKVDFESLENFFQKKLRNAKNSAVVSGTIKSVSRSSFSRKCKGRPKKKMN
;
A
#
# COMPACT_ATOMS: atom_id res chain seq x y z
N MET A 1 -33.45 -24.15 32.45
CA MET A 1 -33.91 -22.97 33.22
C MET A 1 -34.06 -21.80 32.26
N HIS A 2 -35.31 -21.43 31.95
CA HIS A 2 -35.63 -20.31 31.07
C HIS A 2 -35.36 -18.98 31.79
N ARG A 3 -34.44 -18.15 31.26
CA ARG A 3 -34.34 -16.75 31.67
C ARG A 3 -35.28 -15.93 30.80
N GLN A 4 -36.37 -15.49 31.43
CA GLN A 4 -37.30 -14.49 30.91
C GLN A 4 -36.55 -13.15 30.76
N PHE A 5 -36.53 -12.59 29.56
CA PHE A 5 -36.19 -11.18 29.35
C PHE A 5 -37.42 -10.34 29.72
N THR A 6 -37.41 -9.74 30.90
CA THR A 6 -38.45 -8.82 31.35
C THR A 6 -38.19 -7.39 30.85
N GLU A 7 -39.27 -6.81 30.33
CA GLU A 7 -39.61 -5.37 30.31
C GLU A 7 -38.88 -4.46 29.32
N ALA A 8 -39.51 -4.32 28.14
CA ALA A 8 -39.44 -3.09 27.36
C ALA A 8 -40.12 -1.96 28.16
N SER A 9 -39.32 -1.01 28.63
CA SER A 9 -39.78 0.23 29.25
C SER A 9 -40.68 0.99 28.27
N SER A 10 -41.98 1.04 28.58
CA SER A 10 -42.99 1.81 27.85
C SER A 10 -42.74 3.29 28.08
N VAL A 11 -42.08 3.95 27.13
CA VAL A 11 -41.93 5.41 27.11
C VAL A 11 -43.31 6.01 26.81
N ARG A 12 -44.02 6.48 27.86
CA ARG A 12 -45.25 7.26 27.68
C ARG A 12 -44.89 8.62 27.09
N CYS A 13 -45.20 8.82 25.81
CA CYS A 13 -45.07 10.13 25.20
C CYS A 13 -46.35 10.94 25.48
N CYS A 14 -46.20 12.05 26.20
CA CYS A 14 -47.27 13.02 26.43
C CYS A 14 -47.54 13.77 25.11
N GLY A 15 -48.53 13.31 24.35
CA GLY A 15 -48.99 13.99 23.13
C GLY A 15 -50.46 13.66 22.89
N THR A 16 -51.30 14.69 22.87
CA THR A 16 -52.74 14.63 22.63
C THR A 16 -53.10 13.85 21.36
N ALA A 17 -54.21 13.12 21.44
CA ALA A 17 -54.76 12.29 20.37
C ALA A 17 -54.75 13.01 19.01
N GLY A 18 -54.14 12.39 18.00
CA GLY A 18 -54.35 12.72 16.59
C GLY A 18 -53.19 13.35 15.81
N HIS A 19 -51.97 13.43 16.34
CA HIS A 19 -50.79 13.83 15.53
C HIS A 19 -49.63 12.84 15.65
N HIS A 20 -49.07 12.46 14.50
CA HIS A 20 -47.91 11.58 14.34
C HIS A 20 -46.75 12.09 15.23
N CYS A 21 -46.47 11.40 16.33
CA CYS A 21 -45.46 11.86 17.28
C CYS A 21 -44.06 11.41 16.83
N LYS A 22 -43.20 12.39 16.51
CA LYS A 22 -41.81 12.16 16.10
C LYS A 22 -41.00 11.32 17.12
N CYS A 23 -41.36 11.39 18.40
CA CYS A 23 -40.71 10.60 19.45
C CYS A 23 -40.91 9.09 19.26
N ALA A 24 -42.09 8.66 18.80
CA ALA A 24 -42.38 7.25 18.53
C ALA A 24 -41.59 6.72 17.32
N GLU A 25 -41.44 7.56 16.30
CA GLU A 25 -40.65 7.22 15.10
C GLU A 25 -39.15 7.13 15.41
N ILE A 26 -38.62 8.07 16.19
CA ILE A 26 -37.23 8.03 16.67
C ILE A 26 -37.00 6.80 17.56
N ALA A 27 -37.93 6.47 18.45
CA ALA A 27 -37.83 5.28 19.29
C ALA A 27 -37.81 3.98 18.44
N LEU A 28 -38.60 3.93 17.37
CA LEU A 28 -38.63 2.80 16.44
C LEU A 28 -37.35 2.70 15.59
N LEU A 29 -36.76 3.82 15.18
CA LEU A 29 -35.50 3.85 14.46
C LEU A 29 -34.34 3.41 15.35
N ASN A 30 -34.28 3.93 16.58
CA ASN A 30 -33.26 3.57 17.54
C ASN A 30 -33.34 2.08 17.91
N SER A 31 -34.55 1.53 18.10
CA SER A 31 -34.69 0.10 18.41
C SER A 31 -34.17 -0.79 17.26
N LYS A 32 -34.45 -0.42 16.00
CA LYS A 32 -33.90 -1.13 14.82
C LYS A 32 -32.37 -1.03 14.74
N GLN A 33 -31.82 0.16 14.97
CA GLN A 33 -30.37 0.37 14.97
C GLN A 33 -29.70 -0.43 16.09
N ILE A 34 -30.27 -0.43 17.30
CA ILE A 34 -29.76 -1.20 18.44
C ILE A 34 -29.79 -2.70 18.11
N GLN A 35 -30.88 -3.22 17.54
CA GLN A 35 -30.94 -4.64 17.15
C GLN A 35 -29.89 -5.01 16.09
N MET A 36 -29.67 -4.15 15.10
CA MET A 36 -28.66 -4.36 14.07
C MET A 36 -27.25 -4.37 14.65
N LEU A 37 -26.94 -3.41 15.52
CA LEU A 37 -25.65 -3.33 16.21
C LEU A 37 -25.43 -4.55 17.11
N THR A 38 -26.44 -4.98 17.86
CA THR A 38 -26.37 -6.17 18.70
C THR A 38 -26.05 -7.41 17.87
N LYS A 39 -26.67 -7.57 16.69
CA LYS A 39 -26.38 -8.68 15.78
C LYS A 39 -24.92 -8.67 15.32
N ILE A 40 -24.42 -7.52 14.86
CA ILE A 40 -23.03 -7.37 14.42
C ILE A 40 -22.04 -7.67 15.55
N VAL A 41 -22.32 -7.20 16.77
CA VAL A 41 -21.45 -7.44 17.94
C VAL A 41 -21.41 -8.92 18.29
N VAL A 42 -22.54 -9.64 18.20
CA VAL A 42 -22.58 -11.09 18.41
C VAL A 42 -21.77 -11.83 17.34
N ASP A 43 -21.91 -11.43 16.07
CA ASP A 43 -21.15 -12.02 14.96
C ASP A 43 -19.62 -11.81 15.15
N ILE A 44 -19.20 -10.59 15.51
CA ILE A 44 -17.79 -10.29 15.84
C ILE A 44 -17.31 -11.10 17.04
N LYS A 45 -18.15 -11.24 18.07
CA LYS A 45 -17.82 -12.01 19.26
C LYS A 45 -17.59 -13.48 18.92
N MET A 46 -18.45 -14.07 18.09
CA MET A 46 -18.27 -15.44 17.60
C MET A 46 -16.96 -15.59 16.80
N GLN A 47 -16.67 -14.67 15.89
CA GLN A 47 -15.41 -14.69 15.13
C GLN A 47 -14.18 -14.60 16.04
N ASN A 48 -14.22 -13.76 17.08
CA ASN A 48 -13.13 -13.66 18.05
C ASN A 48 -12.98 -14.94 18.87
N ASP A 49 -14.08 -15.58 19.25
CA ASP A 49 -14.04 -16.83 20.01
C ASP A 49 -13.46 -17.99 19.16
N GLU A 50 -13.79 -18.06 17.86
CA GLU A 50 -13.19 -19.00 16.90
C GLU A 50 -11.67 -18.79 16.74
N ILE A 51 -11.21 -17.53 16.67
CA ILE A 51 -9.78 -17.21 16.58
C ILE A 51 -9.05 -17.63 17.87
N ILE A 52 -9.66 -17.39 19.03
CA ILE A 52 -9.09 -17.80 20.33
C ILE A 52 -8.99 -19.33 20.41
N GLU A 53 -10.01 -20.05 19.96
CA GLU A 53 -10.00 -21.53 19.92
C GLU A 53 -8.88 -22.07 19.01
N TRP A 54 -8.71 -21.46 17.82
CA TRP A 54 -7.61 -21.77 16.90
C TRP A 54 -6.22 -21.59 17.53
N LEU A 55 -6.04 -20.52 18.31
CA LEU A 55 -4.77 -20.24 19.00
C LEU A 55 -4.51 -21.26 20.13
N LEU A 56 -5.55 -21.65 20.87
CA LEU A 56 -5.44 -22.63 21.95
C LEU A 56 -5.14 -24.06 21.46
N GLN A 57 -5.67 -24.45 20.30
CA GLN A 57 -5.34 -25.73 19.66
C GLN A 57 -3.88 -25.80 19.19
N ARG A 58 -3.27 -24.64 18.87
CA ARG A 58 -1.86 -24.56 18.47
C ARG A 58 -0.89 -24.80 19.64
N ASP A 59 -1.27 -24.45 20.86
CA ASP A 59 -0.45 -24.68 22.07
C ASP A 59 -0.58 -26.12 22.62
N GLN A 60 -1.69 -26.82 22.34
CA GLN A 60 -1.94 -28.17 22.86
C GLN A 60 -1.35 -29.31 22.01
N ASN A 61 -0.94 -29.03 20.76
CA ASN A 61 -0.22 -29.98 19.91
C ASN A 61 1.20 -29.46 19.62
N PRO A 62 2.16 -29.64 20.54
CA PRO A 62 3.55 -29.35 20.24
C PRO A 62 4.05 -30.38 19.23
N VAL A 63 4.33 -29.94 18.00
CA VAL A 63 5.12 -30.73 17.05
C VAL A 63 6.52 -30.90 17.69
N PRO A 64 7.00 -32.14 17.91
CA PRO A 64 8.33 -32.36 18.47
C PRO A 64 9.40 -31.82 17.54
N GLN A 65 10.26 -30.93 18.05
CA GLN A 65 11.50 -30.56 17.39
C GLN A 65 12.52 -31.68 17.60
N GLU A 66 12.85 -32.42 16.54
CA GLU A 66 14.12 -33.13 16.40
C GLU A 66 14.81 -32.64 15.11
N THR A 67 16.04 -32.15 15.24
CA THR A 67 17.02 -32.15 14.13
C THR A 67 17.75 -33.48 14.23
N PRO A 68 17.87 -34.26 13.15
CA PRO A 68 19.01 -34.10 12.25
C PRO A 68 18.72 -34.32 10.74
N GLU A 69 19.60 -33.76 9.92
CA GLU A 69 19.88 -34.00 8.50
C GLU A 69 19.02 -35.03 7.74
N MET A 70 18.30 -34.59 6.70
CA MET A 70 18.54 -34.98 5.29
C MET A 70 17.38 -34.56 4.36
N ILE A 71 17.75 -33.83 3.29
CA ILE A 71 16.97 -33.48 2.09
C ILE A 71 15.68 -32.67 2.35
N GLN A 72 15.83 -31.35 2.48
CA GLN A 72 14.69 -30.43 2.39
C GLN A 72 14.22 -30.31 0.93
N PRO A 73 12.95 -30.63 0.60
CA PRO A 73 12.28 -29.98 -0.51
C PRO A 73 12.02 -28.54 -0.07
N THR A 74 12.59 -27.60 -0.82
CA THR A 74 12.48 -26.15 -0.69
C THR A 74 11.04 -25.72 -0.40
N GLN A 75 10.70 -25.44 0.85
CA GLN A 75 9.57 -24.57 1.16
C GLN A 75 10.08 -23.14 1.15
N GLU A 76 10.16 -22.62 -0.06
CA GLU A 76 10.17 -21.19 -0.35
C GLU A 76 8.87 -20.60 0.19
N ASN A 77 8.86 -20.32 1.50
CA ASN A 77 8.00 -19.29 2.05
C ASN A 77 8.43 -18.00 1.38
N GLU A 78 7.74 -17.65 0.29
CA GLU A 78 7.74 -16.33 -0.31
C GLU A 78 7.42 -15.31 0.80
N GLU A 79 8.44 -14.83 1.50
CA GLU A 79 8.30 -13.64 2.32
C GLU A 79 8.00 -12.48 1.36
N ILE A 80 6.72 -12.17 1.20
CA ILE A 80 6.24 -11.08 0.36
C ILE A 80 6.82 -9.78 0.91
N ILE A 81 7.72 -9.15 0.15
CA ILE A 81 8.12 -7.76 0.43
C ILE A 81 6.87 -6.93 0.18
N THR A 82 6.26 -6.44 1.24
CA THR A 82 5.06 -5.61 1.13
C THR A 82 5.44 -4.31 0.44
N LEU A 83 4.73 -3.98 -0.63
CA LEU A 83 5.04 -2.80 -1.45
C LEU A 83 4.72 -1.52 -0.68
N ILE A 84 5.69 -0.62 -0.60
CA ILE A 84 5.54 0.72 -0.05
C ILE A 84 4.60 1.52 -0.95
N ALA A 85 3.45 1.90 -0.41
CA ALA A 85 2.36 2.57 -1.11
C ALA A 85 2.04 3.96 -0.55
N SER A 86 2.61 4.35 0.59
CA SER A 86 2.35 5.65 1.20
C SER A 86 3.62 6.37 1.69
N LYS A 87 3.51 7.69 1.87
CA LYS A 87 4.61 8.51 2.43
C LYS A 87 4.98 8.07 3.84
N LYS A 88 3.99 7.67 4.65
CA LYS A 88 4.21 7.21 6.03
C LYS A 88 5.04 5.92 6.03
N GLU A 89 4.63 4.94 5.23
CA GLU A 89 5.40 3.69 5.08
C GLU A 89 6.83 3.93 4.61
N LEU A 90 7.05 4.86 3.68
CA LEU A 90 8.41 5.22 3.24
C LEU A 90 9.25 5.84 4.38
N ILE A 91 8.64 6.64 5.26
CA ILE A 91 9.32 7.21 6.42
C ILE A 91 9.66 6.13 7.44
N ASP A 92 8.69 5.27 7.77
CA ASP A 92 8.89 4.17 8.72
C ASP A 92 9.96 3.20 8.20
N PHE A 93 9.94 2.92 6.90
CA PHE A 93 10.95 2.10 6.23
C PHE A 93 12.34 2.73 6.25
N GLU A 94 12.47 4.02 5.95
CA GLU A 94 13.75 4.74 6.06
C GLU A 94 14.34 4.70 7.48
N GLN A 95 13.48 4.82 8.50
CA GLN A 95 13.90 4.74 9.90
C GLN A 95 14.36 3.31 10.26
N ASN A 96 13.61 2.30 9.83
CA ASN A 96 13.95 0.90 10.06
C ASN A 96 15.26 0.51 9.39
N LEU A 97 15.52 0.99 8.16
CA LEU A 97 16.81 0.80 7.48
C LEU A 97 17.99 1.50 8.15
N GLY A 98 17.75 2.36 9.14
CA GLY A 98 18.80 2.90 9.99
C GLY A 98 19.38 1.87 10.97
N LEU A 99 18.68 0.76 11.20
CA LEU A 99 19.15 -0.37 11.99
C LEU A 99 19.87 -1.37 11.08
N GLU A 100 21.12 -1.72 11.41
CA GLU A 100 21.96 -2.54 10.54
C GLU A 100 21.40 -3.95 10.32
N ASP A 101 20.80 -4.56 11.36
CA ASP A 101 20.17 -5.89 11.25
C ASP A 101 19.00 -5.88 10.26
N GLN A 102 18.18 -4.83 10.28
CA GLN A 102 17.06 -4.65 9.36
C GLN A 102 17.55 -4.35 7.94
N PHE A 103 18.62 -3.57 7.83
CA PHE A 103 19.25 -3.26 6.55
C PHE A 103 19.74 -4.53 5.84
N GLU A 104 20.50 -5.38 6.53
CA GLU A 104 21.01 -6.63 5.98
C GLU A 104 19.91 -7.66 5.73
N ASP A 105 18.86 -7.69 6.57
CA ASP A 105 17.68 -8.53 6.33
C ASP A 105 16.97 -8.16 5.02
N VAL A 106 16.64 -6.89 4.84
CA VAL A 106 15.95 -6.39 3.63
C VAL A 106 16.83 -6.59 2.40
N LYS A 107 18.13 -6.30 2.50
CA LYS A 107 19.10 -6.52 1.42
C LYS A 107 19.15 -7.98 0.99
N ARG A 108 19.26 -8.91 1.94
CA ARG A 108 19.26 -10.36 1.68
C ARG A 108 17.98 -10.80 0.97
N LYS A 109 16.82 -10.32 1.45
CA LYS A 109 15.51 -10.62 0.84
C LYS A 109 15.39 -10.10 -0.58
N LEU A 110 15.88 -8.89 -0.84
CA LEU A 110 15.90 -8.32 -2.19
C LEU A 110 16.79 -9.13 -3.11
N GLN A 111 18.03 -9.40 -2.68
CA GLN A 111 18.99 -10.16 -3.48
C GLN A 111 18.49 -11.58 -3.82
N ALA A 112 17.78 -12.23 -2.89
CA ALA A 112 17.18 -13.55 -3.14
C ALA A 112 16.07 -13.54 -4.20
N LYS A 113 15.34 -12.42 -4.34
CA LYS A 113 14.26 -12.30 -5.33
C LYS A 113 14.70 -11.79 -6.69
N MET A 114 15.85 -11.13 -6.76
CA MET A 114 16.32 -10.48 -7.97
C MET A 114 16.94 -11.47 -8.94
N LYS A 115 16.52 -11.38 -10.20
CA LYS A 115 17.06 -12.21 -11.29
C LYS A 115 18.08 -11.45 -12.13
N ALA A 116 18.07 -10.13 -12.06
CA ALA A 116 18.97 -9.29 -12.84
C ALA A 116 20.43 -9.42 -12.40
N THR A 117 21.33 -9.48 -13.39
CA THR A 117 22.78 -9.53 -13.19
C THR A 117 23.43 -8.17 -13.39
N ALA A 118 22.90 -7.33 -14.29
CA ALA A 118 23.43 -5.99 -14.55
C ALA A 118 22.94 -4.97 -13.50
N THR A 119 23.82 -4.08 -13.04
CA THR A 119 23.52 -3.03 -12.03
C THR A 119 22.24 -2.26 -12.30
N MET A 120 22.04 -1.73 -13.53
CA MET A 120 20.87 -0.90 -13.84
C MET A 120 19.55 -1.71 -13.84
N GLU A 121 19.61 -2.97 -14.25
CA GLU A 121 18.47 -3.88 -14.22
C GLU A 121 18.13 -4.27 -12.78
N ARG A 122 19.17 -4.51 -11.96
CA ARG A 122 19.04 -4.78 -10.53
C ARG A 122 18.37 -3.62 -9.79
N LEU A 123 18.84 -2.39 -10.01
CA LEU A 123 18.22 -1.19 -9.44
C LEU A 123 16.75 -1.06 -9.89
N HIS A 124 16.46 -1.41 -11.15
CA HIS A 124 15.10 -1.36 -11.68
C HIS A 124 14.17 -2.39 -11.04
N GLU A 125 14.66 -3.62 -10.89
CA GLU A 125 13.94 -4.72 -10.28
C GLU A 125 13.68 -4.43 -8.80
N ALA A 126 14.71 -4.03 -8.06
CA ALA A 126 14.60 -3.63 -6.66
C ALA A 126 13.55 -2.52 -6.46
N LEU A 127 13.51 -1.52 -7.35
CA LEU A 127 12.52 -0.44 -7.28
C LEU A 127 11.09 -0.96 -7.32
N TYR A 128 10.79 -1.92 -8.19
CA TYR A 128 9.44 -2.45 -8.32
C TYR A 128 9.12 -3.62 -7.40
N LEU A 129 10.12 -4.25 -6.79
CA LEU A 129 9.95 -5.18 -5.68
C LEU A 129 9.61 -4.46 -4.37
N MET A 130 10.04 -3.21 -4.22
CA MET A 130 9.84 -2.44 -2.98
C MET A 130 8.69 -1.45 -3.04
N PHE A 131 8.45 -0.81 -4.19
CA PHE A 131 7.53 0.32 -4.27
C PHE A 131 6.32 0.05 -5.15
N ASN A 132 5.17 0.51 -4.68
CA ASN A 132 3.97 0.57 -5.49
C ASN A 132 4.17 1.57 -6.65
N ARG A 133 3.81 1.14 -7.86
CA ARG A 133 3.95 1.96 -9.08
C ARG A 133 3.14 3.26 -9.03
N LEU A 134 1.97 3.25 -8.39
CA LEU A 134 1.14 4.44 -8.21
C LEU A 134 1.80 5.42 -7.23
N PHE A 135 2.37 4.91 -6.14
CA PHE A 135 3.10 5.72 -5.17
C PHE A 135 4.30 6.43 -5.82
N LEU A 136 5.05 5.75 -6.70
CA LEU A 136 6.16 6.36 -7.43
C LEU A 136 5.74 7.57 -8.28
N VAL A 137 4.48 7.67 -8.71
CA VAL A 137 3.96 8.85 -9.45
C VAL A 137 3.88 10.09 -8.56
N GLU A 138 3.66 9.92 -7.26
CA GLU A 138 3.60 10.99 -6.25
C GLU A 138 4.98 11.47 -5.82
N CYS A 139 6.02 10.68 -6.13
CA CYS A 139 7.41 10.98 -5.82
C CYS A 139 8.09 11.80 -6.93
N SER A 140 9.14 12.52 -6.53
CA SER A 140 10.10 13.17 -7.43
C SER A 140 11.45 13.27 -6.72
N TRP A 141 12.53 13.47 -7.46
CA TRP A 141 13.86 13.55 -6.85
C TRP A 141 13.98 14.69 -5.84
N SER A 142 13.60 15.92 -6.23
CA SER A 142 13.75 17.14 -5.41
C SER A 142 12.48 17.60 -4.68
N GLY A 143 11.34 16.93 -4.91
CA GLY A 143 10.03 17.36 -4.39
C GLY A 143 9.27 18.33 -5.30
N ARG A 144 9.85 18.74 -6.43
CA ARG A 144 9.19 19.64 -7.39
C ARG A 144 8.37 18.82 -8.41
N GLY A 145 7.09 19.16 -8.54
CA GLY A 145 6.19 18.58 -9.55
C GLY A 145 5.52 19.66 -10.41
N VAL A 146 5.11 19.27 -11.62
CA VAL A 146 4.39 20.16 -12.56
C VAL A 146 3.01 20.53 -12.03
N THR A 147 2.32 19.58 -11.39
CA THR A 147 0.96 19.72 -10.88
C THR A 147 0.88 20.13 -9.41
N GLY A 148 2.02 20.35 -8.74
CA GLY A 148 2.10 20.62 -7.32
C GLY A 148 3.33 20.01 -6.65
N PRO A 149 3.51 20.24 -5.33
CA PRO A 149 4.58 19.64 -4.55
C PRO A 149 4.46 18.11 -4.54
N LYS A 150 5.61 17.44 -4.57
CA LYS A 150 5.75 15.97 -4.58
C LYS A 150 6.63 15.51 -3.42
N ILE A 151 6.61 14.21 -3.14
CA ILE A 151 7.50 13.63 -2.13
C ILE A 151 8.94 13.69 -2.66
N ALA A 152 9.84 14.28 -1.88
CA ALA A 152 11.25 14.46 -2.25
C ALA A 152 12.08 13.21 -1.91
N PHE A 153 12.36 12.39 -2.91
CA PHE A 153 12.99 11.08 -2.72
C PHE A 153 14.46 11.17 -2.29
N ARG A 154 15.16 12.26 -2.64
CA ARG A 154 16.58 12.49 -2.28
C ARG A 154 16.84 12.48 -0.76
N ARG A 155 15.80 12.67 0.07
CA ARG A 155 15.94 12.78 1.53
C ARG A 155 16.05 11.43 2.25
N TYR A 156 15.74 10.33 1.57
CA TYR A 156 15.72 8.98 2.15
C TYR A 156 17.09 8.33 1.94
N VAL A 157 18.05 8.68 2.78
CA VAL A 157 19.46 8.33 2.61
C VAL A 157 19.72 6.84 2.84
N ASN A 158 19.00 6.19 3.76
CA ASN A 158 19.15 4.77 4.03
C ASN A 158 18.55 3.94 2.88
N VAL A 159 17.42 4.38 2.32
CA VAL A 159 16.89 3.81 1.08
C VAL A 159 17.92 3.94 -0.05
N LEU A 160 18.52 5.12 -0.25
CA LEU A 160 19.53 5.29 -1.30
C LEU A 160 20.77 4.40 -1.07
N ARG A 161 21.22 4.26 0.19
CA ARG A 161 22.30 3.34 0.57
C ARG A 161 21.94 1.90 0.22
N LEU A 162 20.72 1.45 0.51
CA LEU A 162 20.25 0.10 0.18
C LEU A 162 20.32 -0.16 -1.33
N PHE A 163 19.88 0.80 -2.15
CA PHE A 163 19.95 0.66 -3.60
C PHE A 163 21.40 0.63 -4.12
N ALA A 164 22.29 1.45 -3.55
CA ALA A 164 23.70 1.38 -3.89
C ALA A 164 24.26 -0.03 -3.62
N ASP A 165 23.98 -0.59 -2.45
CA ASP A 165 24.45 -1.93 -2.05
C ASP A 165 23.85 -3.06 -2.90
N VAL A 166 22.56 -2.97 -3.23
CA VAL A 166 21.88 -3.97 -4.06
C VAL A 166 22.35 -3.92 -5.52
N GLY A 167 22.71 -2.72 -6.01
CA GLY A 167 23.23 -2.51 -7.35
C GLY A 167 24.71 -2.85 -7.51
N ASN A 168 25.45 -3.05 -6.41
CA ASN A 168 26.85 -3.45 -6.45
C ASN A 168 26.96 -4.88 -7.01
N VAL A 169 27.71 -5.03 -8.10
CA VAL A 169 27.94 -6.31 -8.79
C VAL A 169 29.43 -6.45 -9.03
N ASP A 170 30.00 -7.62 -8.72
CA ASP A 170 31.39 -7.99 -9.01
C ASP A 170 32.44 -6.95 -8.60
N GLY A 171 32.21 -6.29 -7.46
CA GLY A 171 33.12 -5.25 -6.92
C GLY A 171 32.97 -3.86 -7.55
N GLN A 172 32.13 -3.69 -8.57
CA GLN A 172 31.75 -2.37 -9.08
C GLN A 172 30.74 -1.72 -8.14
N LYS A 173 31.19 -0.64 -7.48
CA LYS A 173 30.32 0.16 -6.62
C LYS A 173 29.46 1.10 -7.45
N VAL A 174 28.19 1.23 -7.08
CA VAL A 174 27.30 2.21 -7.70
C VAL A 174 27.64 3.60 -7.18
N ASP A 175 28.14 4.46 -8.05
CA ASP A 175 28.37 5.87 -7.73
C ASP A 175 27.05 6.59 -7.44
N PHE A 176 27.10 7.56 -6.50
CA PHE A 176 25.94 8.35 -6.13
C PHE A 176 25.35 9.11 -7.33
N GLU A 177 26.18 9.62 -8.24
CA GLU A 177 25.72 10.31 -9.45
C GLU A 177 24.92 9.37 -10.38
N SER A 178 25.40 8.13 -10.56
CA SER A 178 24.70 7.11 -11.33
C SER A 178 23.34 6.76 -10.71
N LEU A 179 23.32 6.63 -9.38
CA LEU A 179 22.10 6.35 -8.62
C LEU A 179 21.10 7.52 -8.69
N GLU A 180 21.56 8.75 -8.53
CA GLU A 180 20.76 9.96 -8.68
C GLU A 180 20.15 10.04 -10.08
N ASN A 181 20.96 9.87 -11.12
CA ASN A 181 20.50 9.86 -12.50
C ASN A 181 19.46 8.77 -12.75
N PHE A 182 19.63 7.58 -12.16
CA PHE A 182 18.66 6.50 -12.21
C PHE A 182 17.31 6.92 -11.60
N PHE A 183 17.29 7.40 -10.36
CA PHE A 183 16.05 7.79 -9.68
C PHE A 183 15.38 8.98 -10.36
N GLN A 184 16.14 9.99 -10.79
CA GLN A 184 15.60 11.11 -11.54
C GLN A 184 14.87 10.65 -12.81
N LYS A 185 15.46 9.71 -13.57
CA LYS A 185 14.85 9.15 -14.78
C LYS A 185 13.60 8.33 -14.45
N LYS A 186 13.66 7.43 -13.46
CA LYS A 186 12.53 6.56 -13.10
C LYS A 186 11.35 7.34 -12.53
N LEU A 187 11.59 8.28 -11.61
CA LEU A 187 10.53 9.09 -11.00
C LEU A 187 9.90 10.08 -11.99
N ARG A 188 10.68 10.68 -12.90
CA ARG A 188 10.15 11.54 -13.96
C ARG A 188 9.20 10.77 -14.89
N ASN A 189 9.54 9.53 -15.20
CA ASN A 189 8.78 8.67 -16.10
C ASN A 189 7.78 7.75 -15.38
N ALA A 190 7.64 7.85 -14.06
CA ALA A 190 6.80 6.95 -13.27
C ALA A 190 5.35 6.91 -13.77
N LYS A 191 4.78 8.07 -14.14
CA LYS A 191 3.43 8.14 -14.72
C LYS A 191 3.31 7.35 -16.02
N ASN A 192 4.26 7.53 -16.94
CA ASN A 192 4.25 6.80 -18.21
C ASN A 192 4.46 5.30 -17.97
N SER A 193 5.35 4.94 -17.05
CA SER A 193 5.60 3.55 -16.71
C SER A 193 4.38 2.87 -16.09
N ALA A 194 3.63 3.55 -15.23
CA ALA A 194 2.40 3.05 -14.64
C ALA A 194 1.27 2.90 -15.68
N VAL A 195 1.26 3.76 -16.70
CA VAL A 195 0.33 3.62 -17.84
C VAL A 195 0.69 2.42 -18.72
N VAL A 196 1.97 2.28 -19.09
CA VAL A 196 2.45 1.16 -19.93
C VAL A 196 2.23 -0.18 -19.23
N SER A 197 2.39 -0.26 -17.90
CA SER A 197 2.10 -1.48 -17.15
C SER A 197 0.63 -1.74 -16.89
N GLY A 198 -0.28 -0.91 -17.40
CA GLY A 198 -1.73 -1.06 -17.20
C GLY A 198 -2.20 -0.70 -15.79
N THR A 199 -1.33 -0.22 -14.91
CA THR A 199 -1.67 0.21 -13.55
C THR A 199 -2.50 1.50 -13.56
N ILE A 200 -2.30 2.37 -14.56
CA ILE A 200 -3.10 3.57 -14.80
C ILE A 200 -3.66 3.49 -16.22
N LYS A 201 -4.95 3.77 -16.40
CA LYS A 201 -5.55 3.88 -17.73
C LYS A 201 -4.98 5.10 -18.46
N SER A 202 -4.54 4.93 -19.70
CA SER A 202 -4.23 6.06 -20.57
C SER A 202 -5.52 6.83 -20.87
N VAL A 203 -5.45 8.16 -20.80
CA VAL A 203 -6.52 9.01 -21.33
C VAL A 203 -6.15 9.31 -22.77
N SER A 204 -7.05 9.01 -23.70
CA SER A 204 -6.89 9.42 -25.10
C SER A 204 -6.77 10.93 -25.15
N ARG A 205 -5.57 11.43 -25.50
CA ARG A 205 -5.43 12.83 -25.87
C ARG A 205 -5.98 12.95 -27.28
N SER A 206 -7.24 13.36 -27.41
CA SER A 206 -7.75 13.77 -28.71
C SER A 206 -6.81 14.86 -29.23
N SER A 207 -6.30 14.66 -30.44
CA SER A 207 -5.45 15.63 -31.10
C SER A 207 -6.30 16.87 -31.37
N PHE A 208 -6.17 17.86 -30.48
CA PHE A 208 -6.67 19.20 -30.77
C PHE A 208 -5.83 19.74 -31.93
N SER A 209 -6.30 19.53 -33.15
CA SER A 209 -5.72 20.13 -34.34
C SER A 209 -5.88 21.64 -34.20
N ARG A 210 -4.77 22.34 -33.93
CA ARG A 210 -4.76 23.79 -34.03
C ARG A 210 -4.97 24.11 -35.51
N LYS A 211 -6.18 24.54 -35.86
CA LYS A 211 -6.52 25.05 -37.20
C LYS A 211 -5.62 26.26 -37.46
N CYS A 212 -4.53 26.07 -38.19
CA CYS A 212 -3.68 27.16 -38.67
C CYS A 212 -4.56 28.10 -39.49
N LYS A 213 -4.92 29.26 -38.94
CA LYS A 213 -5.62 30.31 -39.69
C LYS A 213 -4.68 30.78 -40.80
N GLY A 214 -5.13 30.62 -42.04
CA GLY A 214 -4.35 30.89 -43.25
C GLY A 214 -3.82 32.33 -43.29
N ARG A 215 -2.60 32.46 -43.80
CA ARG A 215 -1.96 33.73 -44.13
C ARG A 215 -2.70 34.36 -45.33
N PRO A 216 -3.20 35.61 -45.26
CA PRO A 216 -3.85 36.23 -46.39
C PRO A 216 -2.81 36.52 -47.49
N LYS A 217 -3.10 36.08 -48.72
CA LYS A 217 -2.30 36.40 -49.91
C LYS A 217 -2.48 37.89 -50.25
N LYS A 218 -1.37 38.63 -50.24
CA LYS A 218 -1.30 40.01 -50.77
C LYS A 218 -1.68 39.98 -52.26
N LYS A 219 -2.69 40.77 -52.65
CA LYS A 219 -2.96 41.08 -54.05
C LYS A 219 -1.86 42.02 -54.54
N MET A 220 -1.28 41.74 -55.70
CA MET A 220 -0.38 42.63 -56.42
C MET A 220 -1.17 43.29 -57.54
N ASN A 221 -1.09 44.62 -57.62
CA ASN A 221 -1.70 45.43 -58.68
C ASN A 221 -1.10 45.13 -60.04
#